data_AF-A0AAN6Y5D2-F1
#
_entry.id   AF-A0AAN6Y5D2-F1
#
_cell.length_a   1.000
_cell.length_b   1.000
_cell.length_c   1.000
_cell.angle_alpha   90.00
_cell.angle_beta   90.00
_cell.angle_gamma   90.00
#
_symmetry.space_group_name_H-M   'P 1'
#
loop_
_entity.id
_entity.type
_entity.pdbx_description
1 polymer ?
#
loop_
_entity_poly.entity_id
_entity_poly.type
_entity_poly.pdbx_seq_one_letter_code
_entity_poly.pdbx_strand_id
1 'polypeptide(L)'
;MTGAGLASSKEQQSALAVPEFTNEYFLARAAEVQDQLRQQNPDLQASDVDLKLSSGWWQPMFDLSTLVDESLPKDVNDKLQAACKDFVVANYSREALSKFSSEARALLAGHDEALRLFESTVLKNPGVWDKMHEHTIAKQEKRDAATKGE
;
A
#
# COMPACT_ATOMS: atom_id res chain seq x y z
N MET A 1 39.79 31.08 -25.40
CA MET A 1 38.42 30.53 -25.37
C MET A 1 38.56 29.03 -25.18
N THR A 2 38.26 28.53 -23.98
CA THR A 2 38.14 27.09 -23.75
C THR A 2 37.02 26.90 -22.75
N GLY A 3 35.84 26.59 -23.27
CA GLY A 3 34.70 26.12 -22.49
C GLY A 3 34.79 24.60 -22.34
N ALA A 4 34.69 24.16 -21.10
CA ALA A 4 34.30 22.81 -20.68
C ALA A 4 33.83 23.03 -19.24
N GLY A 5 32.59 22.81 -18.84
CA GLY A 5 31.60 21.85 -19.30
C GLY A 5 30.89 21.47 -18.00
N LEU A 6 29.78 22.14 -17.70
CA LEU A 6 28.91 21.78 -16.60
C LEU A 6 28.32 20.39 -16.87
N ALA A 7 28.82 19.39 -16.17
CA ALA A 7 28.09 18.16 -15.89
C ALA A 7 28.02 18.07 -14.36
N SER A 8 27.15 18.86 -13.73
CA SER A 8 25.78 18.44 -13.40
C SER A 8 25.75 17.06 -12.77
N SER A 9 26.04 17.06 -11.47
CA SER A 9 25.34 16.31 -10.42
C SER A 9 24.40 15.21 -10.92
N LYS A 10 24.91 13.99 -11.07
CA LYS A 10 24.08 12.82 -11.35
C LYS A 10 24.21 11.68 -10.33
N GLU A 11 24.92 11.92 -9.21
CA GLU A 11 25.18 10.87 -8.21
C GLU A 11 24.49 11.05 -6.86
N GLN A 12 23.53 11.97 -6.72
CA GLN A 12 22.78 12.10 -5.46
C GLN A 12 21.28 12.25 -5.68
N GLN A 13 20.69 11.26 -6.33
CA GLN A 13 19.28 10.90 -6.11
C GLN A 13 19.19 9.38 -6.00
N SER A 14 19.82 8.81 -4.95
CA SER A 14 19.27 7.61 -4.32
C SER A 14 18.02 8.03 -3.54
N ALA A 15 17.00 8.50 -4.27
CA ALA A 15 15.67 8.63 -3.73
C ALA A 15 15.14 7.21 -3.59
N LEU A 16 15.18 6.70 -2.37
CA LEU A 16 14.44 5.54 -1.86
C LEU A 16 13.38 5.08 -2.87
N ALA A 17 13.72 4.10 -3.71
CA ALA A 17 12.77 3.49 -4.60
C ALA A 17 11.72 2.85 -3.70
N VAL A 18 10.57 3.52 -3.56
CA VAL A 18 9.37 2.89 -3.02
C VAL A 18 9.17 1.66 -3.88
N PRO A 19 9.26 0.44 -3.31
CA PRO A 19 9.11 -0.77 -4.10
C PRO A 19 7.80 -0.66 -4.86
N GLU A 20 7.85 -0.98 -6.16
CA GLU A 20 6.66 -1.01 -6.99
C GLU A 20 5.60 -1.85 -6.27
N PHE A 21 4.40 -1.29 -6.10
CA PHE A 21 3.34 -1.97 -5.38
C PHE A 21 2.80 -3.10 -6.26
N THR A 22 3.45 -4.26 -6.20
CA THR A 22 3.05 -5.46 -6.92
C THR A 22 2.15 -6.34 -6.04
N ASN A 23 1.38 -7.21 -6.68
CA ASN A 23 0.57 -8.22 -6.00
C ASN A 23 1.42 -9.07 -5.03
N GLU A 24 2.63 -9.44 -5.44
CA GLU A 24 3.59 -10.18 -4.63
C GLU A 24 4.07 -9.37 -3.41
N TYR A 25 4.35 -8.07 -3.59
CA TYR A 25 4.74 -7.19 -2.50
C TYR A 25 3.65 -7.07 -1.44
N PHE A 26 2.39 -6.88 -1.86
CA PHE A 26 1.27 -6.79 -0.94
C PHE A 26 1.06 -8.10 -0.15
N LEU A 27 1.03 -9.25 -0.84
CA LEU A 27 0.84 -10.55 -0.18
C LEU A 27 1.99 -10.88 0.78
N ALA A 28 3.23 -10.60 0.40
CA ALA A 28 4.39 -10.80 1.25
C ALA A 28 4.31 -9.93 2.52
N ARG A 29 3.91 -8.66 2.37
CA ARG A 29 3.78 -7.74 3.50
C ARG A 29 2.64 -8.15 4.44
N ALA A 30 1.49 -8.55 3.90
CA ALA A 30 0.37 -9.03 4.69
C ALA A 30 0.72 -10.34 5.43
N ALA A 31 1.44 -11.26 4.78
CA ALA A 31 1.94 -12.48 5.43
C ALA A 31 2.92 -12.16 6.56
N GLU A 32 3.85 -11.21 6.36
CA GLU A 32 4.79 -10.76 7.41
C GLU A 32 4.06 -10.18 8.63
N VAL A 33 3.04 -9.35 8.40
CA VAL A 33 2.20 -8.77 9.47
C VAL A 33 1.48 -9.87 10.24
N GLN A 34 0.87 -10.81 9.51
CA GLN A 34 0.15 -11.93 10.11
C GLN A 34 1.05 -12.82 10.97
N ASP A 35 2.26 -13.15 10.50
CA ASP A 35 3.20 -13.96 11.26
C ASP A 35 3.75 -13.22 12.49
N GLN A 36 3.97 -11.90 12.41
CA GLN A 36 4.33 -11.13 13.61
C GLN A 36 3.20 -11.03 14.61
N LEU A 37 1.96 -10.84 14.16
CA LEU A 37 0.79 -10.82 15.05
C LEU A 37 0.65 -12.15 15.80
N ARG A 38 0.90 -13.28 15.13
CA ARG A 38 0.98 -14.62 15.77
C ARG A 38 2.09 -14.72 16.81
N GLN A 39 3.27 -14.20 16.52
CA GLN A 39 4.41 -14.25 17.44
C GLN A 39 4.22 -13.36 18.67
N GLN A 40 3.64 -12.16 18.48
CA GLN A 40 3.40 -11.20 19.57
C GLN A 40 2.18 -11.57 20.42
N ASN A 41 1.25 -12.34 19.87
CA ASN A 41 0.01 -12.71 20.51
C ASN A 41 -0.24 -14.23 20.36
N PRO A 42 0.56 -15.08 21.02
CA PRO A 42 0.44 -16.54 20.89
C PRO A 42 -0.90 -17.08 21.43
N ASP A 43 -1.57 -16.31 22.28
CA ASP A 43 -2.87 -16.67 22.87
C ASP A 43 -4.07 -16.33 21.97
N LEU A 44 -3.86 -15.54 20.92
CA LEU A 44 -4.90 -15.23 19.94
C LEU A 44 -5.12 -16.42 19.01
N GLN A 45 -6.39 -16.72 18.73
CA GLN A 45 -6.73 -17.79 17.80
C GLN A 45 -6.25 -17.44 16.40
N ALA A 46 -5.95 -18.45 15.58
CA ALA A 46 -5.50 -18.24 14.20
C ALA A 46 -6.45 -17.30 13.42
N SER A 47 -7.76 -17.33 13.69
CA SER A 47 -8.77 -16.45 13.10
C SER A 47 -8.65 -14.98 13.47
N ASP A 48 -8.07 -14.66 14.64
CA ASP A 48 -7.95 -13.30 15.16
C ASP A 48 -6.71 -12.60 14.62
N VAL A 49 -5.69 -13.38 14.29
CA VAL A 49 -4.43 -12.95 13.66
C VAL A 49 -4.42 -13.15 12.15
N ASP A 50 -5.32 -13.98 11.62
CA ASP A 50 -5.54 -14.10 10.17
C ASP A 50 -5.99 -12.73 9.68
N LEU A 51 -5.16 -12.12 8.83
CA LEU A 51 -5.60 -10.99 8.01
C LEU A 51 -6.63 -11.45 6.98
N LYS A 52 -7.17 -12.66 7.12
CA LYS A 52 -8.09 -13.37 6.23
C LYS A 52 -7.45 -13.71 4.89
N LEU A 53 -6.12 -13.85 4.83
CA LEU A 53 -5.44 -14.20 3.58
C LEU A 53 -5.99 -15.49 2.98
N SER A 54 -6.36 -16.45 3.84
CA SER A 54 -7.03 -17.70 3.48
C SER A 54 -8.44 -17.52 2.90
N SER A 55 -9.12 -16.43 3.22
CA SER A 55 -10.48 -16.13 2.77
C SER A 55 -10.54 -15.46 1.39
N GLY A 56 -9.39 -15.11 0.80
CA GLY A 56 -9.33 -14.47 -0.52
C GLY A 56 -9.93 -13.06 -0.59
N TRP A 57 -10.12 -12.35 0.53
CA TRP A 57 -10.71 -10.99 0.49
C TRP A 57 -9.89 -9.98 -0.31
N TRP A 58 -8.61 -10.29 -0.55
CA TRP A 58 -7.68 -9.53 -1.39
C TRP A 58 -7.87 -9.77 -2.89
N GLN A 59 -8.58 -10.83 -3.30
CA GLN A 59 -8.81 -11.15 -4.73
C GLN A 59 -9.41 -9.98 -5.51
N PRO A 60 -10.46 -9.28 -5.03
CA PRO A 60 -10.98 -8.14 -5.76
C PRO A 60 -10.01 -6.95 -5.87
N MET A 61 -8.90 -6.92 -5.11
CA MET A 61 -7.79 -5.97 -5.35
C MET A 61 -7.07 -6.27 -6.66
N PHE A 62 -6.87 -7.55 -6.95
CA PHE A 62 -6.17 -8.00 -8.16
C PHE A 62 -7.08 -7.88 -9.37
N ASP A 63 -8.36 -8.25 -9.22
CA ASP A 63 -9.37 -8.02 -10.26
C ASP A 63 -9.47 -6.51 -10.58
N LEU A 64 -9.42 -5.65 -9.55
CA LEU A 64 -9.36 -4.20 -9.75
C LEU A 64 -8.10 -3.79 -10.49
N SER A 65 -6.92 -4.30 -10.12
CA SER A 65 -5.66 -3.97 -10.81
C SER A 65 -5.73 -4.32 -12.29
N THR A 66 -6.20 -5.53 -12.63
CA THR A 66 -6.37 -5.97 -14.02
C THR A 66 -7.36 -5.07 -14.77
N LEU A 67 -8.52 -4.79 -14.17
CA LEU A 67 -9.53 -3.94 -14.78
C LEU A 67 -9.02 -2.50 -15.00
N VAL A 68 -8.26 -1.98 -14.04
CA VAL A 68 -7.63 -0.64 -14.10
C VAL A 68 -6.60 -0.57 -15.23
N ASP A 69 -5.82 -1.62 -15.44
CA ASP A 69 -4.80 -1.68 -16.50
C ASP A 69 -5.39 -1.91 -17.89
N GLU A 70 -6.46 -2.69 -18.00
CA GLU A 70 -7.04 -3.08 -19.29
C GLU A 70 -8.13 -2.13 -19.79
N SER A 71 -8.90 -1.54 -18.87
CA SER A 71 -10.20 -0.93 -19.22
C SER A 71 -10.38 0.52 -18.77
N LEU A 72 -9.55 1.03 -17.85
CA LEU A 72 -9.65 2.44 -17.45
C LEU A 72 -8.82 3.36 -18.36
N PRO A 73 -9.27 4.61 -18.59
CA PRO A 73 -8.44 5.62 -19.22
C PRO A 73 -7.12 5.78 -18.47
N LYS A 74 -6.01 5.92 -19.20
CA LYS A 74 -4.67 6.04 -18.62
C LYS A 74 -4.57 7.13 -17.54
N ASP A 75 -5.22 8.27 -17.75
CA ASP A 75 -5.29 9.36 -16.76
C ASP A 75 -5.92 8.90 -15.43
N VAL A 76 -7.01 8.14 -15.49
CA VAL A 76 -7.69 7.62 -14.31
C VAL A 76 -6.82 6.58 -13.60
N ASN A 77 -6.18 5.67 -14.35
CA ASN A 77 -5.25 4.69 -13.82
C ASN A 77 -4.05 5.36 -13.12
N ASP A 78 -3.33 6.25 -13.81
CA ASP A 78 -2.15 6.93 -13.27
C ASP A 78 -2.49 7.69 -11.97
N LYS A 79 -3.65 8.36 -11.90
CA LYS A 79 -4.13 9.05 -10.69
C LYS A 79 -4.52 8.08 -9.56
N LEU A 80 -5.15 6.95 -9.89
CA LEU A 80 -5.52 5.95 -8.89
C LEU A 80 -4.28 5.28 -8.29
N GLN A 81 -3.28 4.97 -9.12
CA GLN A 81 -1.98 4.47 -8.68
C GLN A 81 -1.25 5.48 -7.79
N ALA A 82 -1.26 6.76 -8.14
CA ALA A 82 -0.67 7.81 -7.31
C ALA A 82 -1.36 7.91 -5.94
N ALA A 83 -2.70 7.89 -5.90
CA ALA A 83 -3.45 7.92 -4.64
C ALA A 83 -3.19 6.67 -3.77
N CYS A 84 -3.07 5.50 -4.40
CA CYS A 84 -2.69 4.26 -3.70
C CYS A 84 -1.26 4.35 -3.12
N LYS A 85 -0.31 4.92 -3.88
CA LYS A 85 1.05 5.14 -3.40
C LYS A 85 1.09 6.07 -2.19
N ASP A 86 0.34 7.17 -2.22
CA ASP A 86 0.22 8.09 -1.08
C ASP A 86 -0.33 7.38 0.16
N PHE A 87 -1.33 6.50 -0.01
CA PHE A 87 -1.88 5.68 1.07
C PHE A 87 -0.84 4.74 1.70
N VAL A 88 -0.02 4.10 0.87
CA VAL A 88 1.08 3.23 1.32
C VAL A 88 2.18 4.02 2.02
N VAL A 89 2.58 5.18 1.48
CA VAL A 89 3.60 6.07 2.08
C VAL A 89 3.15 6.62 3.42
N ALA A 90 1.85 6.90 3.57
CA ALA A 90 1.23 7.27 4.83
C ALA A 90 1.01 6.08 5.79
N ASN A 91 1.66 4.94 5.51
CA ASN A 91 1.65 3.73 6.32
C ASN A 91 0.24 3.22 6.61
N TYR A 92 -0.68 3.31 5.65
CA TYR A 92 -2.05 2.80 5.79
C TYR A 92 -2.88 3.49 6.90
N SER A 93 -2.52 4.72 7.31
CA SER A 93 -3.24 5.42 8.37
C SER A 93 -4.73 5.62 8.04
N ARG A 94 -5.57 5.75 9.07
CA ARG A 94 -7.01 6.00 8.87
C ARG A 94 -7.29 7.29 8.09
N GLU A 95 -6.50 8.33 8.31
CA GLU A 95 -6.60 9.58 7.56
C GLU A 95 -6.29 9.35 6.07
N ALA A 96 -5.22 8.61 5.79
CA ALA A 96 -4.84 8.27 4.42
C ALA A 96 -5.86 7.34 3.75
N LEU A 97 -6.45 6.39 4.49
CA LEU A 97 -7.54 5.54 4.00
C LEU A 97 -8.76 6.38 3.62
N SER A 98 -9.13 7.36 4.46
CA SER A 98 -10.24 8.27 4.17
C SER A 98 -9.97 9.11 2.92
N LYS A 99 -8.76 9.68 2.80
CA LYS A 99 -8.35 10.45 1.61
C LYS A 99 -8.38 9.58 0.35
N PHE A 100 -7.73 8.43 0.38
CA PHE A 100 -7.68 7.49 -0.75
C PHE A 100 -9.07 7.03 -1.16
N SER A 101 -9.94 6.72 -0.20
CA SER A 101 -11.32 6.30 -0.48
C SER A 101 -12.15 7.41 -1.13
N SER A 102 -11.96 8.66 -0.73
CA SER A 102 -12.64 9.81 -1.35
C SER A 102 -12.14 10.05 -2.79
N GLU A 103 -10.83 10.01 -3.00
CA GLU A 103 -10.22 10.23 -4.31
C GLU A 103 -10.55 9.10 -5.29
N ALA A 104 -10.43 7.84 -4.86
CA ALA A 104 -10.77 6.68 -5.68
C ALA A 104 -12.24 6.70 -6.10
N ARG A 105 -13.17 7.07 -5.22
CA ARG A 105 -14.59 7.22 -5.59
C ARG A 105 -14.83 8.29 -6.64
N ALA A 106 -14.12 9.42 -6.55
CA ALA A 106 -14.23 10.49 -7.55
C ALA A 106 -13.65 10.07 -8.89
N LEU A 107 -12.51 9.37 -8.89
CA LEU A 107 -11.83 8.87 -10.10
C LEU A 107 -12.61 7.76 -10.80
N LEU A 108 -13.25 6.87 -10.03
CA LEU A 108 -14.02 5.74 -10.54
C LEU A 108 -15.50 6.09 -10.77
N ALA A 109 -15.88 7.37 -10.68
CA ALA A 109 -17.22 7.81 -10.98
C ALA A 109 -17.55 7.56 -12.46
N GLY A 110 -18.57 6.74 -12.72
CA GLY A 110 -18.90 6.28 -14.08
C GLY A 110 -18.19 4.99 -14.51
N HIS A 111 -17.40 4.39 -13.62
CA HIS A 111 -16.75 3.08 -13.79
C HIS A 111 -17.27 2.10 -12.74
N ASP A 112 -18.57 1.77 -12.80
CA ASP A 112 -19.30 1.05 -11.74
C ASP A 112 -18.65 -0.26 -11.29
N GLU A 113 -18.10 -1.02 -12.23
CA GLU A 113 -17.42 -2.28 -11.91
C GLU A 113 -16.12 -2.07 -11.12
N ALA A 114 -15.30 -1.11 -11.54
CA ALA A 114 -14.06 -0.75 -10.84
C ALA A 114 -14.37 -0.17 -9.45
N LEU A 115 -15.39 0.68 -9.35
CA LEU A 115 -15.85 1.22 -8.08
C LEU A 115 -16.32 0.10 -7.13
N ARG A 116 -17.11 -0.87 -7.63
CA ARG A 116 -17.57 -2.01 -6.84
C ARG A 116 -16.40 -2.87 -6.33
N LEU A 117 -15.41 -3.14 -7.17
CA LEU A 117 -14.22 -3.91 -6.79
C LEU A 117 -13.37 -3.16 -5.75
N PHE A 118 -13.20 -1.84 -5.92
CA PHE A 118 -12.55 -0.98 -4.96
C PHE A 118 -13.22 -1.03 -3.59
N GLU A 119 -14.53 -0.78 -3.51
CA GLU A 119 -15.25 -0.75 -2.24
C GLU A 119 -15.28 -2.13 -1.56
N SER A 120 -15.44 -3.21 -2.33
CA SER A 120 -15.42 -4.58 -1.80
C SER A 120 -14.07 -4.99 -1.23
N THR A 121 -12.99 -4.32 -1.62
CA THR A 121 -11.62 -4.63 -1.20
C THR A 121 -11.16 -3.70 -0.09
N VAL A 122 -11.21 -2.39 -0.35
CA VAL A 122 -10.63 -1.37 0.52
C VAL A 122 -11.54 -1.05 1.69
N LEU A 123 -12.86 -1.08 1.51
CA LEU A 123 -13.79 -0.63 2.55
C LEU A 123 -14.43 -1.77 3.35
N LYS A 124 -14.43 -2.99 2.80
CA LYS A 124 -15.12 -4.13 3.41
C LYS A 124 -14.40 -4.71 4.62
N ASN A 125 -13.10 -4.46 4.76
CA ASN A 125 -12.28 -4.98 5.86
C ASN A 125 -11.40 -3.88 6.49
N PRO A 126 -11.98 -2.83 7.10
CA PRO A 126 -11.21 -1.68 7.60
C PRO A 126 -10.18 -2.07 8.68
N GLY A 127 -10.46 -3.12 9.47
CA GLY A 127 -9.54 -3.62 10.49
C GLY A 127 -8.24 -4.23 9.94
N VAL A 128 -8.16 -4.56 8.65
CA VAL A 128 -6.88 -4.97 8.03
C VAL A 128 -5.94 -3.78 7.93
N TRP A 129 -6.45 -2.59 7.57
CA TRP A 129 -5.62 -1.39 7.41
C TRP A 129 -5.08 -0.91 8.75
N ASP A 130 -5.88 -0.99 9.82
CA ASP A 130 -5.43 -0.70 11.18
C ASP A 130 -4.25 -1.60 11.57
N LYS A 131 -4.35 -2.91 11.34
CA LYS A 131 -3.26 -3.87 11.61
C LYS A 131 -2.01 -3.61 10.76
N MET A 132 -2.18 -3.26 9.49
CA MET A 132 -1.08 -2.89 8.58
C MET A 132 -0.39 -1.59 9.03
N HIS A 133 -1.16 -0.63 9.54
CA HIS A 133 -0.67 0.63 10.08
C HIS A 133 0.16 0.41 11.34
N GLU A 134 -0.40 -0.27 12.34
CA GLU A 134 0.28 -0.62 13.60
C GLU A 134 1.62 -1.30 13.34
N HIS A 135 1.65 -2.31 12.45
CA HIS A 135 2.87 -3.00 12.08
C HIS A 135 3.91 -2.10 11.42
N THR A 136 3.47 -1.19 10.55
CA THR A 136 4.39 -0.33 9.82
C THR A 136 5.01 0.72 10.72
N ILE A 137 4.25 1.28 11.67
CA ILE A 137 4.77 2.16 12.72
C ILE A 137 5.76 1.40 13.62
N ALA A 138 5.40 0.22 14.12
CA ALA A 138 6.28 -0.56 14.99
C ALA A 138 7.62 -0.93 14.31
N LYS A 139 7.61 -1.21 13.01
CA LYS A 139 8.84 -1.49 12.24
C LYS A 139 9.69 -0.23 12.05
N GLN A 140 9.06 0.93 11.82
CA GLN A 140 9.75 2.20 11.69
C GLN A 140 10.43 2.61 13.01
N GLU A 141 9.71 2.51 14.13
CA GLU A 141 10.24 2.80 15.47
C GLU A 141 11.44 1.92 15.83
N LYS A 142 11.37 0.61 15.53
CA LYS A 142 12.50 -0.31 15.74
C LYS A 142 13.74 0.06 14.91
N ARG A 143 13.54 0.52 13.66
CA ARG A 143 14.65 0.99 12.80
C ARG A 143 15.26 2.27 13.35
N ASP A 144 14.43 3.23 13.74
CA ASP A 144 14.89 4.53 14.26
C ASP A 144 15.60 4.40 15.62
N ALA A 145 15.21 3.41 16.44
CA ALA A 145 15.92 3.05 17.66
C ALA A 145 17.28 2.41 17.38
N ALA A 146 17.41 1.60 16.33
CA ALA A 146 18.67 0.97 15.95
C ALA A 146 19.69 1.98 15.40
N THR A 147 19.25 3.01 14.66
CA THR A 147 20.13 4.07 14.13
C THR A 147 20.49 5.16 15.14
N LYS A 148 19.78 5.28 16.26
CA LYS A 148 20.12 6.22 17.36
C LYS A 148 20.99 5.60 18.45
N GLY A 149 21.26 4.30 18.37
CA GLY A 149 22.08 3.56 19.33
C GLY A 149 23.54 3.37 18.93
N GLU A 150 23.96 3.88 17.76
CA GLU A 150 25.36 4.00 17.32
C GLU A 150 25.89 5.41 17.55
#